data_AF-A0A534X2P8-F1
#
_entry.id   AF-A0A534X2P8-F1
#
_cell.length_a   1.000
_cell.length_b   1.000
_cell.length_c   1.000
_cell.angle_alpha   90.00
_cell.angle_beta   90.00
_cell.angle_gamma   90.00
#
_symmetry.space_group_name_H-M   'P 1'
#
loop_
_entity.id
_entity.type
_entity.pdbx_description
1 polymer ?
#
loop_
_entity_poly.entity_id
_entity_poly.type
_entity_poly.pdbx_seq_one_letter_code
_entity_poly.pdbx_strand_id
1 'polypeptide(L)'
;MKTIARSVIGLMALLGAGVAGDARAQVCTNTPLPEVSTAVIPANGFPLYYDGADALALTPCLDPAAAGFCGGPAAIVVPVPARPIAFPGNFPVEFPYFGATATMTLPTGGKALLVHGVFGSFFAVAPAAPAPAAGAQLVFSRLRIRIQSLLPFGTYTVTHPYGMETLVANNLGAINVTFDSGIAAPGFFGPLTVGSRVGPSFLRWDAALPAPPAGFIGDGLTPHTITGSPCATNFFKVEGPLLPAGGVQTPLFTVTGKKIDICGNGILDAGEDCDDGNKLAGDCCSPTCKFEPLGSACTSTNICANNVCNGAGACGFGSVNTGIACTDGNACTVGDTCAAGACVGTPRNCVDGNVCTTDLCTPPAVGCENLNNGLACDDLNAATAGDSCSGGKCMGFIRRAALTLNAGENPSLAGFPAVGDARTDGTTTRVSLINMDPARYPAGCTGVTVKVGGISGTATVTPFAAQAAPLVRATAVNFVANGTVAAGSAVDFRVTCVVRGLQHQTRWAGVVR
;
A
#
# COMPACT_ATOMS: atom_id res chain seq x y z
N MET A 1 -20.09 27.65 50.32
CA MET A 1 -18.64 27.95 50.39
C MET A 1 -17.88 26.65 50.64
N LYS A 2 -16.76 26.49 49.94
CA LYS A 2 -15.88 25.30 49.88
C LYS A 2 -15.27 24.91 51.23
N THR A 3 -15.11 23.60 51.51
CA THR A 3 -13.81 22.95 51.88
C THR A 3 -14.00 21.42 52.04
N ILE A 4 -13.44 20.59 51.16
CA ILE A 4 -12.14 19.85 51.19
C ILE A 4 -12.14 18.52 51.99
N ALA A 5 -12.12 17.45 51.17
CA ALA A 5 -11.60 16.08 51.25
C ALA A 5 -10.70 15.57 52.40
N ARG A 6 -10.87 14.26 52.73
CA ARG A 6 -9.91 13.11 52.60
C ARG A 6 -10.38 11.94 53.50
N SER A 7 -10.91 10.81 52.97
CA SER A 7 -10.27 9.60 52.42
C SER A 7 -9.56 8.68 53.43
N VAL A 8 -10.15 7.49 53.69
CA VAL A 8 -9.44 6.24 54.11
C VAL A 8 -10.07 5.01 53.42
N ILE A 9 -9.31 4.48 52.45
CA ILE A 9 -8.97 3.08 52.10
C ILE A 9 -10.04 1.98 52.26
N GLY A 10 -10.42 1.38 51.12
CA GLY A 10 -11.01 0.05 51.00
C GLY A 10 -10.45 -0.68 49.78
N LEU A 11 -9.71 -1.76 50.02
CA LEU A 11 -9.03 -2.64 49.07
C LEU A 11 -10.05 -3.39 48.20
N MET A 12 -9.96 -3.29 46.87
CA MET A 12 -10.70 -4.16 45.94
C MET A 12 -9.74 -4.87 44.98
N ALA A 13 -9.72 -6.19 45.09
CA ALA A 13 -9.12 -7.09 44.11
C ALA A 13 -9.97 -7.09 42.83
N LEU A 14 -9.39 -6.73 41.69
CA LEU A 14 -9.97 -7.01 40.39
C LEU A 14 -9.27 -8.24 39.78
N LEU A 15 -10.05 -9.32 39.63
CA LEU A 15 -9.75 -10.40 38.71
C LEU A 15 -9.69 -9.83 37.29
N GLY A 16 -8.61 -10.12 36.58
CA GLY A 16 -8.45 -9.76 35.17
C GLY A 16 -9.49 -10.49 34.33
N ALA A 17 -10.43 -9.74 33.76
CA ALA A 17 -11.22 -10.20 32.64
C ALA A 17 -10.26 -10.32 31.43
N GLY A 18 -10.09 -11.55 30.94
CA GLY A 18 -9.49 -11.79 29.64
C GLY A 18 -10.30 -11.07 28.58
N VAL A 19 -9.74 -10.01 28.01
CA VAL A 19 -10.27 -9.38 26.81
C VAL A 19 -9.96 -10.37 25.68
N ALA A 20 -10.95 -11.21 25.35
CA ALA A 20 -10.99 -11.84 24.04
C ALA A 20 -10.93 -10.69 23.03
N GLY A 21 -9.87 -10.66 22.23
CA GLY A 21 -9.73 -9.65 21.20
C GLY A 21 -10.96 -9.69 20.30
N ASP A 22 -11.71 -8.59 20.26
CA ASP A 22 -12.74 -8.38 19.26
C ASP A 22 -12.10 -8.57 17.88
N ALA A 23 -12.47 -9.65 17.21
CA ALA A 23 -12.28 -9.77 15.78
C ALA A 23 -12.97 -8.56 15.15
N ARG A 24 -12.18 -7.57 14.72
CA ARG A 24 -12.72 -6.32 14.17
C ARG A 24 -13.62 -6.70 13.00
N ALA A 25 -14.90 -6.35 13.09
CA ALA A 25 -15.81 -6.36 11.96
C ALA A 25 -15.12 -5.61 10.81
N GLN A 26 -14.91 -6.28 9.68
CA GLN A 26 -14.27 -5.68 8.52
C GLN A 26 -15.23 -4.61 7.96
N VAL A 27 -14.96 -3.35 8.28
CA VAL A 27 -15.69 -2.21 7.71
C VAL A 27 -15.17 -2.01 6.30
N CYS A 28 -15.82 -2.62 5.32
CA CYS A 28 -15.69 -2.14 3.96
C CYS A 28 -16.49 -0.84 3.85
N THR A 29 -15.82 0.25 3.49
CA THR A 29 -16.53 1.39 2.94
C THR A 29 -17.13 0.94 1.61
N ASN A 30 -18.45 0.90 1.50
CA ASN A 30 -19.13 0.80 0.20
C ASN A 30 -18.95 2.13 -0.51
N THR A 31 -17.76 2.34 -1.08
CA THR A 31 -17.54 3.43 -2.01
C THR A 31 -18.32 3.10 -3.28
N PRO A 32 -19.16 4.03 -3.76
CA PRO A 32 -19.88 3.87 -5.01
C PRO A 32 -18.97 3.61 -6.21
N LEU A 33 -19.55 3.12 -7.31
CA LEU A 33 -18.89 3.20 -8.61
C LEU A 33 -18.54 4.67 -8.92
N PRO A 34 -17.27 4.95 -9.26
CA PRO A 34 -16.73 6.31 -9.28
C PRO A 34 -17.25 7.17 -10.44
N GLU A 35 -17.48 6.60 -11.63
CA GLU A 35 -17.80 7.38 -12.82
C GLU A 35 -18.86 6.75 -13.72
N VAL A 36 -19.39 7.59 -14.60
CA VAL A 36 -20.36 7.27 -15.64
C VAL A 36 -20.04 8.13 -16.85
N SER A 37 -20.08 7.54 -18.03
CA SER A 37 -19.74 8.26 -19.26
C SER A 37 -20.69 9.43 -19.49
N THR A 38 -20.14 10.61 -19.77
CA THR A 38 -20.92 11.77 -20.23
C THR A 38 -21.51 11.56 -21.63
N ALA A 39 -20.89 10.69 -22.43
CA ALA A 39 -21.42 10.24 -23.70
C ALA A 39 -22.58 9.24 -23.49
N VAL A 40 -23.60 9.35 -24.34
CA VAL A 40 -24.69 8.38 -24.41
C VAL A 40 -24.64 7.63 -25.74
N ILE A 41 -25.17 6.41 -25.77
CA ILE A 41 -25.32 5.63 -26.99
C ILE A 41 -26.44 6.27 -27.82
N PRO A 42 -26.17 6.83 -29.01
CA PRO A 42 -27.19 7.55 -29.78
C PRO A 42 -28.43 6.71 -30.11
N ALA A 43 -28.25 5.38 -30.25
CA ALA A 43 -29.32 4.46 -30.60
C ALA A 43 -30.35 4.22 -29.47
N ASN A 44 -30.01 4.44 -28.19
CA ASN A 44 -30.91 4.11 -27.07
C ASN A 44 -30.91 5.12 -25.92
N GLY A 45 -29.98 6.09 -25.91
CA GLY A 45 -29.90 7.16 -24.93
C GLY A 45 -29.37 6.76 -23.54
N PHE A 46 -28.86 5.53 -23.36
CA PHE A 46 -28.18 5.12 -22.14
C PHE A 46 -26.71 5.55 -22.13
N PRO A 47 -26.07 5.73 -20.96
CA PRO A 47 -24.64 5.96 -20.86
C PRO A 47 -23.84 4.93 -21.65
N LEU A 48 -22.82 5.39 -22.38
CA LEU A 48 -21.90 4.54 -23.09
C LEU A 48 -21.24 3.51 -22.17
N TYR A 49 -20.87 3.90 -20.95
CA TYR A 49 -20.31 2.99 -19.96
C TYR A 49 -20.47 3.47 -18.51
N TYR A 50 -20.25 2.54 -17.59
CA TYR A 50 -19.87 2.80 -16.20
C TYR A 50 -18.50 2.18 -15.96
N ASP A 51 -17.65 2.84 -15.18
CA ASP A 51 -16.33 2.32 -14.83
C ASP A 51 -16.24 1.96 -13.34
N GLY A 52 -15.29 1.07 -13.05
CA GLY A 52 -14.88 0.74 -11.70
C GLY A 52 -13.65 1.55 -11.28
N ALA A 53 -13.34 1.55 -9.98
CA ALA A 53 -12.14 2.17 -9.43
C ALA A 53 -10.83 1.53 -9.91
N ASP A 54 -10.90 0.39 -10.58
CA ASP A 54 -9.79 -0.27 -11.27
C ASP A 54 -9.78 0.02 -12.78
N ALA A 55 -10.43 1.11 -13.22
CA ALA A 55 -10.58 1.58 -14.60
C ALA A 55 -11.18 0.57 -15.60
N LEU A 56 -11.69 -0.56 -15.10
CA LEU A 56 -12.50 -1.48 -15.88
C LEU A 56 -13.85 -0.81 -16.20
N ALA A 57 -14.09 -0.54 -17.47
CA ALA A 57 -15.36 0.01 -17.94
C ALA A 57 -16.23 -1.03 -18.63
N LEU A 58 -17.53 -0.96 -18.34
CA LEU A 58 -18.55 -1.84 -18.89
C LEU A 58 -19.60 -1.01 -19.62
N THR A 59 -19.93 -1.44 -20.83
CA THR A 59 -21.00 -0.88 -21.66
C THR A 59 -22.29 -1.70 -21.51
N PRO A 60 -23.49 -1.22 -21.88
CA PRO A 60 -24.69 -2.04 -21.92
C PRO A 60 -24.44 -3.35 -22.65
N CYS A 61 -24.66 -4.46 -21.94
CA CYS A 61 -24.58 -5.78 -22.53
C CYS A 61 -25.89 -6.05 -23.29
N LEU A 62 -25.97 -5.53 -24.51
CA LEU A 62 -27.16 -5.58 -25.39
C LEU A 62 -26.87 -6.33 -26.70
N ASP A 63 -25.83 -7.15 -26.73
CA ASP A 63 -25.37 -7.82 -27.94
C ASP A 63 -25.95 -9.25 -28.04
N PRO A 64 -26.98 -9.49 -28.87
CA PRO A 64 -27.51 -10.83 -29.07
C PRO A 64 -26.61 -11.69 -29.98
N ALA A 65 -25.69 -11.07 -30.75
CA ALA A 65 -24.77 -11.78 -31.64
C ALA A 65 -23.52 -12.29 -30.91
N ALA A 66 -23.21 -11.75 -29.72
CA ALA A 66 -22.12 -12.21 -28.85
C ALA A 66 -22.44 -13.52 -28.10
N ALA A 67 -22.87 -14.55 -28.83
CA ALA A 67 -23.06 -15.94 -28.37
C ALA A 67 -23.86 -16.14 -27.06
N GLY A 68 -24.69 -15.17 -26.65
CA GLY A 68 -25.50 -15.26 -25.43
C GLY A 68 -24.81 -14.78 -24.14
N PHE A 69 -23.61 -14.20 -24.20
CA PHE A 69 -22.85 -13.81 -22.99
C PHE A 69 -23.46 -12.66 -22.20
N CYS A 70 -24.30 -11.84 -22.84
CA CYS A 70 -25.01 -10.72 -22.21
C CYS A 70 -26.33 -11.10 -21.53
N GLY A 71 -26.76 -12.36 -21.62
CA GLY A 71 -28.03 -12.81 -21.06
C GLY A 71 -27.95 -13.27 -19.60
N GLY A 72 -26.77 -13.65 -19.10
CA GLY A 72 -26.73 -14.32 -17.82
C GLY A 72 -27.60 -15.60 -17.79
N PRO A 73 -27.99 -16.11 -16.59
CA PRO A 73 -29.02 -17.15 -16.46
C PRO A 73 -30.45 -16.65 -16.74
N ALA A 74 -30.64 -15.34 -16.94
CA ALA A 74 -31.92 -14.71 -17.25
C ALA A 74 -31.78 -13.96 -18.58
N ALA A 75 -31.77 -14.72 -19.69
CA ALA A 75 -31.58 -14.22 -21.04
C ALA A 75 -32.24 -12.86 -21.28
N ILE A 76 -31.59 -11.97 -22.06
CA ILE A 76 -32.18 -10.69 -22.44
C ILE A 76 -33.57 -10.94 -23.04
N VAL A 77 -34.61 -10.52 -22.32
CA VAL A 77 -35.99 -10.72 -22.75
C VAL A 77 -36.42 -9.50 -23.56
N VAL A 78 -36.69 -9.70 -24.85
CA VAL A 78 -37.30 -8.70 -25.73
C VAL A 78 -38.68 -9.16 -26.18
N PRO A 79 -39.58 -8.24 -26.58
CA PRO A 79 -40.94 -8.58 -27.00
C PRO A 79 -40.99 -9.58 -28.17
N VAL A 80 -40.07 -9.48 -29.13
CA VAL A 80 -39.99 -10.35 -30.30
C VAL A 80 -38.56 -10.90 -30.44
N PRO A 81 -38.26 -12.09 -29.87
CA PRO A 81 -36.90 -12.66 -29.83
C PRO A 81 -36.22 -12.86 -31.19
N ALA A 82 -37.01 -13.07 -32.26
CA ALA A 82 -36.47 -13.28 -33.61
C ALA A 82 -36.07 -11.97 -34.32
N ARG A 83 -36.34 -10.80 -33.73
CA ARG A 83 -35.99 -9.49 -34.31
C ARG A 83 -34.76 -8.91 -33.60
N PRO A 84 -33.94 -8.09 -34.29
CA PRO A 84 -32.83 -7.38 -33.63
C PRO A 84 -33.31 -6.54 -32.45
N ILE A 85 -32.44 -6.39 -31.46
CA ILE A 85 -32.67 -5.46 -30.35
C ILE A 85 -32.65 -4.04 -30.93
N ALA A 86 -33.76 -3.34 -30.82
CA ALA A 86 -33.93 -2.01 -31.38
C ALA A 86 -34.86 -1.18 -30.49
N PHE A 87 -34.32 -0.09 -29.96
CA PHE A 87 -35.05 0.88 -29.16
C PHE A 87 -35.91 1.78 -30.07
N PRO A 88 -37.14 2.17 -29.67
CA PRO A 88 -37.89 1.74 -28.47
C PRO A 88 -38.68 0.43 -28.63
N GLY A 89 -38.88 -0.06 -29.86
CA GLY A 89 -39.88 -1.09 -30.15
C GLY A 89 -39.55 -2.50 -29.64
N ASN A 90 -38.41 -3.07 -30.02
CA ASN A 90 -38.02 -4.43 -29.66
C ASN A 90 -36.80 -4.39 -28.73
N PHE A 91 -37.00 -3.90 -27.52
CA PHE A 91 -35.93 -3.60 -26.57
C PHE A 91 -36.22 -4.20 -25.19
N PRO A 92 -35.21 -4.64 -24.42
CA PRO A 92 -35.44 -5.20 -23.10
C PRO A 92 -35.87 -4.13 -22.09
N VAL A 93 -36.73 -4.51 -21.16
CA VAL A 93 -37.19 -3.62 -20.06
C VAL A 93 -36.15 -3.48 -18.95
N GLU A 94 -35.26 -4.45 -18.80
CA GLU A 94 -34.12 -4.45 -17.87
C GLU A 94 -32.96 -5.19 -18.54
N PHE A 95 -31.73 -4.66 -18.48
CA PHE A 95 -30.53 -5.28 -19.07
C PHE A 95 -29.28 -4.91 -18.27
N PRO A 96 -28.26 -5.78 -18.22
CA PRO A 96 -27.07 -5.54 -17.42
C PRO A 96 -26.05 -4.64 -18.13
N TYR A 97 -25.46 -3.73 -17.37
CA TYR A 97 -24.06 -3.32 -17.57
C TYR A 97 -23.14 -4.33 -16.89
N PHE A 98 -23.50 -4.73 -15.67
CA PHE A 98 -22.82 -5.71 -14.84
C PHE A 98 -23.84 -6.61 -14.14
N GLY A 99 -23.56 -7.90 -14.06
CA GLY A 99 -24.31 -8.82 -13.22
C GLY A 99 -23.41 -9.92 -12.65
N ALA A 100 -23.56 -10.22 -11.37
CA ALA A 100 -22.92 -11.35 -10.72
C ALA A 100 -23.93 -12.07 -9.82
N THR A 101 -24.18 -13.34 -10.12
CA THR A 101 -25.18 -14.16 -9.42
C THR A 101 -24.52 -15.37 -8.79
N ALA A 102 -24.75 -15.59 -7.49
CA ALA A 102 -24.36 -16.82 -6.80
C ALA A 102 -25.59 -17.55 -6.30
N THR A 103 -25.56 -18.88 -6.39
CA THR A 103 -26.56 -19.75 -5.79
C THR A 103 -25.89 -20.86 -5.00
N MET A 104 -26.51 -21.28 -3.90
CA MET A 104 -26.10 -22.46 -3.14
C MET A 104 -27.30 -23.13 -2.50
N THR A 105 -27.20 -24.46 -2.31
CA THR A 105 -28.16 -25.24 -1.54
C THR A 105 -27.71 -25.29 -0.08
N LEU A 106 -28.60 -24.98 0.84
CA LEU A 106 -28.34 -25.03 2.27
C LEU A 106 -28.54 -26.46 2.82
N PRO A 107 -27.87 -26.83 3.93
CA PRO A 107 -28.10 -28.10 4.62
C PRO A 107 -29.55 -28.33 5.08
N THR A 108 -30.32 -27.24 5.22
CA THR A 108 -31.76 -27.28 5.51
C THR A 108 -32.62 -27.65 4.29
N GLY A 109 -32.01 -27.88 3.12
CA GLY A 109 -32.68 -28.16 1.86
C GLY A 109 -33.17 -26.93 1.10
N GLY A 110 -33.08 -25.73 1.69
CA GLY A 110 -33.44 -24.47 1.05
C GLY A 110 -32.39 -23.98 0.05
N LYS A 111 -32.78 -23.05 -0.83
CA LYS A 111 -31.86 -22.36 -1.74
C LYS A 111 -31.53 -20.97 -1.22
N ALA A 112 -30.27 -20.57 -1.39
CA ALA A 112 -29.80 -19.21 -1.21
C ALA A 112 -29.39 -18.64 -2.58
N LEU A 113 -29.85 -17.44 -2.90
CA LEU A 113 -29.58 -16.68 -4.12
C LEU A 113 -29.07 -15.30 -3.72
N LEU A 114 -27.95 -14.92 -4.31
CA LEU A 114 -27.37 -13.58 -4.26
C LEU A 114 -27.31 -13.03 -5.69
N VAL A 115 -27.75 -11.79 -5.90
CA VAL A 115 -27.56 -11.05 -7.15
C VAL A 115 -26.95 -9.70 -6.83
N HIS A 116 -25.82 -9.41 -7.46
CA HIS A 116 -25.26 -8.07 -7.58
C HIS A 116 -25.36 -7.63 -9.04
N GLY A 117 -25.59 -6.34 -9.28
CA GLY A 117 -25.47 -5.82 -10.64
C GLY A 117 -25.71 -4.33 -10.77
N VAL A 118 -25.43 -3.84 -11.97
CA VAL A 118 -25.79 -2.51 -12.47
C VAL A 118 -26.63 -2.73 -13.71
N PHE A 119 -27.85 -2.21 -13.69
CA PHE A 119 -28.87 -2.50 -14.70
C PHE A 119 -29.42 -1.22 -15.30
N GLY A 120 -29.55 -1.20 -16.63
CA GLY A 120 -30.37 -0.22 -17.33
C GLY A 120 -31.83 -0.67 -17.36
N SER A 121 -32.75 0.26 -17.16
CA SER A 121 -34.19 0.04 -17.21
C SER A 121 -34.94 1.33 -17.54
N PHE A 122 -36.26 1.35 -17.35
CA PHE A 122 -37.14 2.47 -17.64
C PHE A 122 -38.07 2.76 -16.47
N PHE A 123 -38.36 4.04 -16.22
CA PHE A 123 -39.33 4.44 -15.20
C PHE A 123 -40.73 4.01 -15.64
N ALA A 124 -41.49 3.48 -14.69
CA ALA A 124 -42.90 3.21 -14.89
C ALA A 124 -43.68 4.54 -14.97
N VAL A 125 -44.07 4.98 -16.17
CA VAL A 125 -45.11 6.02 -16.34
C VAL A 125 -46.49 5.35 -16.23
N ALA A 126 -47.24 5.71 -15.18
CA ALA A 126 -48.63 5.26 -15.02
C ALA A 126 -49.54 5.92 -16.09
N PRO A 127 -50.65 5.28 -16.54
CA PRO A 127 -51.27 4.07 -16.00
C PRO A 127 -51.22 2.82 -16.90
N ALA A 128 -50.49 2.83 -18.02
CA ALA A 128 -50.32 1.65 -18.88
C ALA A 128 -48.84 1.35 -19.05
N ALA A 129 -48.43 0.12 -18.69
CA ALA A 129 -47.04 -0.34 -18.60
C ALA A 129 -46.14 0.27 -19.69
N PRO A 130 -45.01 0.91 -19.37
CA PRO A 130 -44.21 1.55 -20.40
C PRO A 130 -43.54 0.44 -21.19
N ALA A 131 -43.85 0.36 -22.48
CA ALA A 131 -42.83 -0.08 -23.40
C ALA A 131 -41.57 0.79 -23.17
N PRO A 132 -40.35 0.26 -23.39
CA PRO A 132 -39.14 1.07 -23.46
C PRO A 132 -39.41 2.39 -24.19
N ALA A 133 -39.20 3.53 -23.54
CA ALA A 133 -39.61 4.83 -24.04
C ALA A 133 -38.51 5.87 -23.87
N ALA A 134 -38.36 6.75 -24.85
CA ALA A 134 -37.36 7.81 -24.83
C ALA A 134 -37.69 8.81 -23.71
N GLY A 135 -36.68 9.20 -22.95
CA GLY A 135 -36.81 10.05 -21.77
C GLY A 135 -37.20 9.29 -20.51
N ALA A 136 -37.52 7.98 -20.57
CA ALA A 136 -37.84 7.17 -19.40
C ALA A 136 -36.64 6.37 -18.86
N GLN A 137 -35.47 6.44 -19.50
CA GLN A 137 -34.29 5.65 -19.15
C GLN A 137 -33.83 5.90 -17.71
N LEU A 138 -33.37 4.84 -17.03
CA LEU A 138 -32.70 4.91 -15.74
C LEU A 138 -31.66 3.82 -15.62
N VAL A 139 -30.62 4.05 -14.81
CA VAL A 139 -29.64 3.02 -14.44
C VAL A 139 -29.61 2.93 -12.92
N PHE A 140 -29.54 1.71 -12.40
CA PHE A 140 -29.55 1.46 -10.97
C PHE A 140 -28.63 0.29 -10.60
N SER A 141 -28.10 0.31 -9.38
CA SER A 141 -27.42 -0.85 -8.79
C SER A 141 -28.42 -1.71 -8.03
N ARG A 142 -28.20 -3.03 -8.00
CA ARG A 142 -29.02 -4.00 -7.28
C ARG A 142 -28.18 -4.90 -6.38
N LEU A 143 -28.62 -5.05 -5.13
CA LEU A 143 -28.33 -6.19 -4.27
C LEU A 143 -29.64 -6.94 -3.99
N ARG A 144 -29.71 -8.22 -4.34
CA ARG A 144 -30.86 -9.07 -4.00
C ARG A 144 -30.39 -10.32 -3.28
N ILE A 145 -31.03 -10.61 -2.15
CA ILE A 145 -30.78 -11.79 -1.33
C ILE A 145 -32.11 -12.52 -1.15
N ARG A 146 -32.17 -13.77 -1.60
CA ARG A 146 -33.31 -14.66 -1.38
C ARG A 146 -32.83 -15.96 -0.75
N ILE A 147 -33.32 -16.30 0.43
CA ILE A 147 -32.92 -17.50 1.15
C ILE A 147 -34.17 -18.20 1.67
N GLN A 148 -34.25 -19.51 1.49
CA GLN A 148 -35.39 -20.34 1.88
C GLN A 148 -35.00 -21.37 2.95
N SER A 149 -36.01 -21.97 3.59
CA SER A 149 -35.86 -23.05 4.59
C SER A 149 -34.91 -22.68 5.75
N LEU A 150 -35.04 -21.45 6.24
CA LEU A 150 -34.37 -20.97 7.45
C LEU A 150 -35.25 -21.17 8.69
N LEU A 151 -34.68 -20.95 9.87
CA LEU A 151 -35.46 -20.87 11.11
C LEU A 151 -36.38 -19.63 11.03
N PRO A 152 -37.71 -19.76 11.22
CA PRO A 152 -38.60 -18.61 11.30
C PRO A 152 -38.12 -17.60 12.35
N PHE A 153 -38.07 -16.32 11.98
CA PHE A 153 -37.54 -15.23 12.83
C PHE A 153 -36.07 -15.39 13.25
N GLY A 154 -35.33 -16.36 12.70
CA GLY A 154 -33.90 -16.49 12.91
C GLY A 154 -33.16 -15.28 12.34
N THR A 155 -32.10 -14.86 13.04
CA THR A 155 -31.18 -13.82 12.57
C THR A 155 -30.00 -14.45 11.85
N TYR A 156 -29.67 -13.94 10.67
CA TYR A 156 -28.63 -14.46 9.80
C TYR A 156 -27.66 -13.36 9.40
N THR A 157 -26.39 -13.69 9.36
CA THR A 157 -25.33 -12.87 8.78
C THR A 157 -25.04 -13.35 7.37
N VAL A 158 -25.13 -12.44 6.40
CA VAL A 158 -24.88 -12.71 4.99
C VAL A 158 -23.65 -11.93 4.55
N THR A 159 -22.57 -12.63 4.25
CA THR A 159 -21.32 -12.03 3.74
C THR A 159 -21.26 -12.21 2.23
N HIS A 160 -20.98 -11.13 1.51
CA HIS A 160 -20.93 -11.09 0.06
C HIS A 160 -19.76 -10.20 -0.42
N PRO A 161 -19.46 -10.15 -1.74
CA PRO A 161 -18.29 -9.43 -2.26
C PRO A 161 -18.23 -7.92 -1.99
N TYR A 162 -19.36 -7.32 -1.62
CA TYR A 162 -19.48 -5.90 -1.36
C TYR A 162 -19.91 -5.59 0.09
N GLY A 163 -19.72 -6.55 1.02
CA GLY A 163 -19.96 -6.30 2.44
C GLY A 163 -20.74 -7.41 3.13
N MET A 164 -21.45 -7.01 4.18
CA MET A 164 -22.12 -7.92 5.09
C MET A 164 -23.48 -7.35 5.51
N GLU A 165 -24.52 -8.19 5.48
CA GLU A 165 -25.88 -7.85 5.90
C GLU A 165 -26.28 -8.71 7.10
N THR A 166 -26.98 -8.11 8.07
CA THR A 166 -27.68 -8.86 9.12
C THR A 166 -29.17 -8.83 8.84
N LEU A 167 -29.75 -10.00 8.54
CA LEU A 167 -31.12 -10.14 8.05
C LEU A 167 -31.91 -11.11 8.94
N VAL A 168 -33.19 -10.82 9.12
CA VAL A 168 -34.11 -11.67 9.89
C VAL A 168 -35.05 -12.40 8.93
N ALA A 169 -35.13 -13.72 9.06
CA ALA A 169 -36.07 -14.52 8.29
C ALA A 169 -37.52 -14.22 8.72
N ASN A 170 -38.46 -14.23 7.78
CA ASN A 170 -39.87 -14.05 8.08
C ASN A 170 -40.47 -15.28 8.80
N ASN A 171 -41.78 -15.25 9.07
CA ASN A 171 -42.51 -16.33 9.74
C ASN A 171 -42.52 -17.67 8.96
N LEU A 172 -42.18 -17.66 7.67
CA LEU A 172 -42.04 -18.85 6.82
C LEU A 172 -40.59 -19.35 6.72
N GLY A 173 -39.66 -18.76 7.48
CA GLY A 173 -38.25 -19.12 7.37
C GLY A 173 -37.63 -18.68 6.04
N ALA A 174 -38.05 -17.52 5.51
CA ALA A 174 -37.53 -16.98 4.26
C ALA A 174 -36.98 -15.56 4.42
N ILE A 175 -35.87 -15.29 3.75
CA ILE A 175 -35.35 -13.95 3.50
C ILE A 175 -35.64 -13.63 2.03
N ASN A 176 -36.24 -12.47 1.76
CA ASN A 176 -36.49 -11.98 0.40
C ASN A 176 -36.35 -10.47 0.40
N VAL A 177 -35.14 -9.99 0.18
CA VAL A 177 -34.81 -8.56 0.19
C VAL A 177 -34.20 -8.14 -1.13
N THR A 178 -34.49 -6.91 -1.57
CA THR A 178 -33.87 -6.27 -2.73
C THR A 178 -33.59 -4.82 -2.36
N PHE A 179 -32.33 -4.41 -2.54
CA PHE A 179 -31.87 -3.05 -2.38
C PHE A 179 -31.48 -2.55 -3.76
N ASP A 180 -32.30 -1.65 -4.31
CA ASP A 180 -31.99 -0.93 -5.54
C ASP A 180 -31.55 0.50 -5.16
N SER A 181 -30.58 1.06 -5.88
CA SER A 181 -30.01 2.40 -5.59
C SER A 181 -29.60 3.12 -6.85
N GLY A 182 -29.51 4.45 -6.80
CA GLY A 182 -29.28 5.29 -7.99
C GLY A 182 -30.56 5.69 -8.74
N ILE A 183 -31.74 5.36 -8.22
CA ILE A 183 -33.03 5.73 -8.82
C ILE A 183 -33.39 7.16 -8.38
N ALA A 184 -33.06 8.15 -9.20
CA ALA A 184 -33.35 9.56 -8.91
C ALA A 184 -34.51 10.12 -9.75
N ALA A 185 -34.33 10.19 -11.07
CA ALA A 185 -35.31 10.72 -12.02
C ALA A 185 -35.05 10.17 -13.44
N PRO A 186 -36.05 10.18 -14.34
CA PRO A 186 -35.85 9.75 -15.72
C PRO A 186 -34.75 10.57 -16.43
N GLY A 187 -33.86 9.88 -17.16
CA GLY A 187 -32.76 10.50 -17.90
C GLY A 187 -31.59 11.00 -17.03
N PHE A 188 -31.64 10.82 -15.71
CA PHE A 188 -30.51 11.11 -14.83
C PHE A 188 -29.60 9.90 -14.72
N PHE A 189 -28.36 10.04 -15.22
CA PHE A 189 -27.31 9.02 -15.16
C PHE A 189 -26.14 9.54 -14.32
N GLY A 190 -26.39 9.85 -13.05
CA GLY A 190 -25.32 10.22 -12.13
C GLY A 190 -24.50 9.00 -11.66
N PRO A 191 -23.33 9.22 -11.08
CA PRO A 191 -22.59 8.16 -10.42
C PRO A 191 -23.49 7.57 -9.32
N LEU A 192 -23.42 6.24 -9.10
CA LEU A 192 -24.36 5.46 -8.26
C LEU A 192 -24.11 5.70 -6.75
N THR A 193 -24.06 6.98 -6.36
CA THR A 193 -23.24 7.50 -5.26
C THR A 193 -23.86 7.44 -3.87
N VAL A 194 -25.16 7.18 -3.78
CA VAL A 194 -25.87 7.15 -2.51
C VAL A 194 -26.64 5.85 -2.36
N GLY A 195 -26.23 5.04 -1.39
CA GLY A 195 -26.89 3.80 -1.00
C GLY A 195 -26.52 2.54 -1.78
N SER A 196 -25.67 2.65 -2.82
CA SER A 196 -25.29 1.48 -3.61
C SER A 196 -24.55 0.43 -2.77
N ARG A 197 -24.95 -0.83 -2.96
CA ARG A 197 -24.34 -2.02 -2.36
C ARG A 197 -23.56 -2.83 -3.40
N VAL A 198 -23.11 -2.16 -4.46
CA VAL A 198 -22.29 -2.66 -5.57
C VAL A 198 -21.27 -1.57 -5.93
N GLY A 199 -19.99 -1.91 -5.98
CA GLY A 199 -18.88 -0.98 -6.20
C GLY A 199 -17.84 -1.02 -5.07
N PRO A 200 -16.68 -0.34 -5.21
CA PRO A 200 -16.33 0.57 -6.30
C PRO A 200 -15.75 -0.12 -7.54
N SER A 201 -15.53 -1.44 -7.53
CA SER A 201 -15.03 -2.21 -8.68
C SER A 201 -16.05 -3.27 -9.10
N PHE A 202 -15.97 -3.72 -10.36
CA PHE A 202 -16.81 -4.81 -10.86
C PHE A 202 -16.19 -6.17 -10.54
N LEU A 203 -17.02 -7.16 -10.18
CA LEU A 203 -16.58 -8.54 -10.07
C LEU A 203 -16.34 -9.12 -11.46
N ARG A 204 -15.32 -9.98 -11.59
CA ARG A 204 -14.98 -10.69 -12.83
C ARG A 204 -14.53 -12.10 -12.51
N TRP A 205 -14.52 -12.99 -13.50
CA TRP A 205 -13.85 -14.29 -13.35
C TRP A 205 -12.39 -14.08 -12.92
N ASP A 206 -11.88 -14.97 -12.07
CA ASP A 206 -10.46 -15.01 -11.75
C ASP A 206 -9.64 -15.58 -12.92
N ALA A 207 -8.34 -15.77 -12.71
CA ALA A 207 -7.43 -16.25 -13.74
C ALA A 207 -7.51 -17.77 -14.01
N ALA A 208 -8.37 -18.51 -13.29
CA ALA A 208 -8.55 -19.93 -13.55
C ALA A 208 -9.18 -20.15 -14.94
N LEU A 209 -8.88 -21.30 -15.56
CA LEU A 209 -9.47 -21.66 -16.84
C LEU A 209 -10.85 -22.30 -16.63
N PRO A 210 -11.82 -22.01 -17.52
CA PRO A 210 -11.69 -21.23 -18.76
C PRO A 210 -11.61 -19.73 -18.52
N ALA A 211 -10.75 -19.05 -19.30
CA ALA A 211 -10.71 -17.59 -19.30
C ALA A 211 -12.04 -17.01 -19.81
N PRO A 212 -12.43 -15.80 -19.35
CA PRO A 212 -13.63 -15.16 -19.86
C PRO A 212 -13.53 -14.92 -21.38
N PRO A 213 -14.65 -14.95 -22.11
CA PRO A 213 -14.66 -14.63 -23.55
C PRO A 213 -14.03 -13.25 -23.82
N ALA A 214 -13.33 -13.11 -24.95
CA ALA A 214 -12.70 -11.85 -25.34
C ALA A 214 -13.72 -10.71 -25.37
N GLY A 215 -13.40 -9.59 -24.73
CA GLY A 215 -14.32 -8.44 -24.57
C GLY A 215 -15.34 -8.58 -23.43
N PHE A 216 -15.28 -9.63 -22.60
CA PHE A 216 -16.21 -9.84 -21.48
C PHE A 216 -15.48 -10.12 -20.16
N ILE A 217 -16.18 -9.92 -19.04
CA ILE A 217 -15.70 -10.23 -17.67
C ILE A 217 -16.18 -11.60 -17.15
N GLY A 218 -16.98 -12.30 -17.97
CA GLY A 218 -17.54 -13.62 -17.74
C GLY A 218 -18.54 -13.94 -18.87
N ASP A 219 -18.98 -15.20 -18.96
CA ASP A 219 -19.90 -15.65 -20.01
C ASP A 219 -21.39 -15.57 -19.64
N GLY A 220 -21.69 -15.14 -18.42
CA GLY A 220 -23.04 -15.07 -17.86
C GLY A 220 -23.69 -16.42 -17.50
N LEU A 221 -23.10 -17.57 -17.86
CA LEU A 221 -23.75 -18.87 -17.80
C LEU A 221 -23.01 -19.86 -16.88
N THR A 222 -21.68 -19.87 -16.96
CA THR A 222 -20.84 -20.83 -16.25
C THR A 222 -20.54 -20.32 -14.85
N PRO A 223 -20.89 -21.08 -13.78
CA PRO A 223 -20.44 -20.75 -12.44
C PRO A 223 -18.91 -20.83 -12.34
N HIS A 224 -18.28 -19.74 -11.93
CA HIS A 224 -16.83 -19.61 -11.87
C HIS A 224 -16.42 -18.87 -10.60
N THR A 225 -15.19 -19.11 -10.15
CA THR A 225 -14.58 -18.31 -9.08
C THR A 225 -14.33 -16.88 -9.54
N ILE A 226 -14.43 -15.93 -8.63
CA ILE A 226 -14.38 -14.49 -8.94
C ILE A 226 -13.22 -13.77 -8.26
N THR A 227 -12.88 -12.61 -8.81
CA THR A 227 -12.05 -11.59 -8.19
C THR A 227 -12.71 -10.21 -8.33
N GLY A 228 -12.11 -9.19 -7.72
CA GLY A 228 -12.59 -7.80 -7.76
C GLY A 228 -13.40 -7.36 -6.54
N SER A 229 -13.59 -8.23 -5.54
CA SER A 229 -14.22 -7.87 -4.27
C SER A 229 -13.40 -6.79 -3.53
N PRO A 230 -13.94 -5.59 -3.24
CA PRO A 230 -13.26 -4.60 -2.39
C PRO A 230 -13.09 -5.08 -0.94
N CYS A 231 -13.94 -6.01 -0.51
CA CYS A 231 -13.90 -6.62 0.81
C CYS A 231 -12.97 -7.83 0.94
N ALA A 232 -12.22 -8.22 -0.10
CA ALA A 232 -11.54 -9.51 -0.15
C ALA A 232 -12.46 -10.72 0.17
N THR A 233 -13.77 -10.58 -0.04
CA THR A 233 -14.80 -11.61 0.13
C THR A 233 -15.28 -12.07 -1.24
N ASN A 234 -14.41 -12.72 -2.00
CA ASN A 234 -14.73 -13.33 -3.31
C ASN A 234 -15.65 -14.57 -3.20
N PHE A 235 -16.63 -14.53 -2.30
CA PHE A 235 -17.56 -15.61 -1.98
C PHE A 235 -18.90 -15.04 -1.45
N PHE A 236 -19.93 -15.87 -1.52
CA PHE A 236 -21.22 -15.65 -0.88
C PHE A 236 -21.35 -16.63 0.29
N LYS A 237 -21.60 -16.12 1.50
CA LYS A 237 -21.68 -16.91 2.74
C LYS A 237 -22.92 -16.53 3.56
N VAL A 238 -23.54 -17.53 4.17
CA VAL A 238 -24.68 -17.38 5.09
C VAL A 238 -24.37 -18.09 6.40
N GLU A 239 -24.53 -17.35 7.50
CA GLU A 239 -24.30 -17.79 8.88
C GLU A 239 -25.55 -17.55 9.71
N GLY A 240 -25.91 -18.49 10.58
CA GLY A 240 -27.03 -18.34 11.50
C GLY A 240 -27.60 -19.68 11.97
N PRO A 241 -28.75 -19.65 12.69
CA PRO A 241 -29.39 -20.85 13.22
C PRO A 241 -29.68 -21.90 12.15
N LEU A 242 -29.59 -23.18 12.53
CA LEU A 242 -29.76 -24.36 11.67
C LEU A 242 -28.69 -24.55 10.58
N LEU A 243 -27.67 -23.70 10.53
CA LEU A 243 -26.50 -23.87 9.68
C LEU A 243 -25.29 -24.36 10.50
N PRO A 244 -24.30 -25.01 9.88
CA PRO A 244 -23.07 -25.42 10.55
C PRO A 244 -22.33 -24.25 11.20
N ALA A 245 -21.49 -24.54 12.21
CA ALA A 245 -20.58 -23.55 12.77
C ALA A 245 -19.66 -22.99 11.66
N GLY A 246 -19.60 -21.67 11.52
CA GLY A 246 -18.92 -21.00 10.41
C GLY A 246 -19.74 -20.90 9.13
N GLY A 247 -20.99 -21.33 9.11
CA GLY A 247 -21.94 -21.13 8.01
C GLY A 247 -21.72 -22.02 6.78
N VAL A 248 -22.35 -21.60 5.67
CA VAL A 248 -22.26 -22.25 4.35
C VAL A 248 -21.87 -21.19 3.35
N GLN A 249 -20.97 -21.51 2.42
CA GLN A 249 -20.50 -20.55 1.43
C GLN A 249 -20.27 -21.18 0.05
N THR A 250 -20.26 -20.32 -0.97
CA THR A 250 -19.85 -20.65 -2.33
C THR A 250 -18.96 -19.53 -2.89
N PRO A 251 -17.82 -19.87 -3.54
CA PRO A 251 -17.04 -18.90 -4.30
C PRO A 251 -17.51 -18.77 -5.75
N LEU A 252 -18.53 -19.54 -6.16
CA LEU A 252 -18.95 -19.65 -7.56
C LEU A 252 -20.06 -18.67 -7.91
N PHE A 253 -19.83 -17.90 -8.97
CA PHE A 253 -20.77 -16.92 -9.52
C PHE A 253 -20.87 -17.10 -11.04
N THR A 254 -22.06 -16.87 -11.59
CA THR A 254 -22.19 -16.51 -13.00
C THR A 254 -22.03 -15.00 -13.13
N VAL A 255 -21.17 -14.56 -14.05
CA VAL A 255 -20.80 -13.14 -14.21
C VAL A 255 -21.04 -12.70 -15.64
N THR A 256 -21.71 -11.57 -15.84
CA THR A 256 -21.95 -10.95 -17.15
C THR A 256 -21.52 -9.49 -17.14
N GLY A 257 -20.98 -9.04 -18.26
CA GLY A 257 -20.60 -7.65 -18.51
C GLY A 257 -19.71 -7.56 -19.75
N LYS A 258 -20.01 -6.60 -20.61
CA LYS A 258 -19.27 -6.34 -21.85
C LYS A 258 -18.29 -5.20 -21.60
N LYS A 259 -17.01 -5.47 -21.81
CA LYS A 259 -15.95 -4.47 -21.75
C LYS A 259 -16.12 -3.48 -22.89
N ILE A 260 -15.67 -2.26 -22.65
CA ILE A 260 -15.46 -1.25 -23.68
C ILE A 260 -14.05 -0.73 -23.50
N ASP A 261 -13.34 -0.63 -24.61
CA ASP A 261 -11.98 -0.11 -24.64
C ASP A 261 -12.07 1.42 -24.50
N ILE A 262 -11.40 1.99 -23.49
CA ILE A 262 -11.42 3.43 -23.23
C ILE A 262 -10.00 3.97 -23.29
N CYS A 263 -9.71 4.59 -24.42
CA CYS A 263 -8.45 5.30 -24.54
C CYS A 263 -8.28 6.39 -23.47
N GLY A 264 -7.11 6.37 -22.83
CA GLY A 264 -6.67 7.34 -21.84
C GLY A 264 -7.09 7.00 -20.42
N ASN A 265 -7.42 5.75 -20.12
CA ASN A 265 -7.78 5.29 -18.76
C ASN A 265 -6.58 4.69 -17.99
N GLY A 266 -5.41 4.60 -18.62
CA GLY A 266 -4.18 4.05 -18.09
C GLY A 266 -4.09 2.53 -18.17
N ILE A 267 -5.01 1.88 -18.88
CA ILE A 267 -5.08 0.43 -19.07
C ILE A 267 -4.99 0.16 -20.57
N LEU A 268 -4.02 -0.66 -20.97
CA LEU A 268 -3.92 -1.10 -22.36
C LEU A 268 -5.07 -2.06 -22.70
N ASP A 269 -6.11 -1.52 -23.32
CA ASP A 269 -7.31 -2.25 -23.74
C ASP A 269 -7.13 -2.95 -25.10
N ALA A 270 -8.10 -3.77 -25.50
CA ALA A 270 -7.98 -4.54 -26.73
C ALA A 270 -8.05 -3.62 -27.97
N GLY A 271 -6.99 -3.61 -28.78
CA GLY A 271 -6.92 -2.77 -29.98
C GLY A 271 -6.24 -1.42 -29.77
N GLU A 272 -5.80 -1.12 -28.56
CA GLU A 272 -4.88 -0.02 -28.25
C GLU A 272 -3.43 -0.47 -28.46
N ASP A 273 -2.59 0.47 -28.91
CA ASP A 273 -1.14 0.26 -28.99
C ASP A 273 -0.44 0.85 -27.75
N CYS A 274 -1.04 1.84 -27.11
CA CYS A 274 -0.59 2.50 -25.89
C CYS A 274 -1.80 3.02 -25.09
N ASP A 275 -1.65 3.21 -23.78
CA ASP A 275 -2.54 4.04 -22.96
C ASP A 275 -1.70 4.64 -21.82
N ASP A 276 -1.54 5.97 -21.83
CA ASP A 276 -0.74 6.71 -20.85
C ASP A 276 -1.60 7.47 -19.83
N GLY A 277 -2.86 7.07 -19.69
CA GLY A 277 -3.78 7.62 -18.70
C GLY A 277 -4.37 8.97 -19.07
N ASN A 278 -4.24 9.40 -20.33
CA ASN A 278 -4.84 10.63 -20.79
C ASN A 278 -5.15 10.62 -22.31
N LYS A 279 -5.71 11.71 -22.83
CA LYS A 279 -6.04 11.88 -24.27
C LYS A 279 -5.34 13.09 -24.89
N LEU A 280 -4.26 13.54 -24.28
CA LEU A 280 -3.39 14.57 -24.83
C LEU A 280 -2.62 13.95 -26.02
N ALA A 281 -2.09 14.82 -26.86
CA ALA A 281 -1.16 14.44 -27.92
C ALA A 281 0.19 15.11 -27.60
N GLY A 282 1.29 14.55 -28.07
CA GLY A 282 2.64 15.04 -27.80
C GLY A 282 3.28 14.47 -26.52
N ASP A 283 2.79 13.35 -26.02
CA ASP A 283 3.38 12.51 -24.97
C ASP A 283 3.71 11.10 -25.46
N CYS A 284 3.62 10.88 -26.77
CA CYS A 284 3.89 9.63 -27.48
C CYS A 284 2.77 8.58 -27.42
N CYS A 285 1.63 8.90 -26.82
CA CYS A 285 0.38 8.19 -27.01
C CYS A 285 -0.69 9.14 -27.55
N SER A 286 -1.29 8.81 -28.70
CA SER A 286 -2.31 9.68 -29.30
C SER A 286 -3.64 9.62 -28.53
N PRO A 287 -4.56 10.58 -28.73
CA PRO A 287 -5.92 10.56 -28.16
C PRO A 287 -6.80 9.38 -28.61
N THR A 288 -6.27 8.54 -29.51
CA THR A 288 -6.89 7.30 -30.01
C THR A 288 -6.12 6.05 -29.58
N CYS A 289 -5.18 6.19 -28.64
CA CYS A 289 -4.42 5.10 -28.05
C CYS A 289 -3.63 4.30 -29.09
N LYS A 290 -3.06 5.09 -30.01
CA LYS A 290 -2.08 4.67 -31.01
C LYS A 290 -0.78 5.38 -30.75
N PHE A 291 0.35 4.71 -30.96
CA PHE A 291 1.65 5.34 -30.83
C PHE A 291 1.74 6.56 -31.75
N GLU A 292 2.24 7.67 -31.21
CA GLU A 292 2.55 8.81 -32.06
C GLU A 292 3.76 8.49 -32.95
N PRO A 293 3.82 9.02 -34.19
CA PRO A 293 4.88 8.68 -35.14
C PRO A 293 6.29 8.92 -34.59
N LEU A 294 7.23 8.07 -34.99
CA LEU A 294 8.67 8.25 -34.72
C LEU A 294 9.11 9.68 -35.11
N GLY A 295 9.75 10.37 -34.17
CA GLY A 295 10.26 11.74 -34.36
C GLY A 295 9.27 12.86 -34.08
N SER A 296 8.01 12.55 -33.72
CA SER A 296 7.04 13.56 -33.27
C SER A 296 7.56 14.25 -32.01
N ALA A 297 7.43 15.58 -31.93
CA ALA A 297 7.83 16.32 -30.74
C ALA A 297 7.00 15.90 -29.53
N CYS A 298 7.65 15.73 -28.38
CA CYS A 298 6.99 15.38 -27.14
C CYS A 298 7.60 16.10 -25.95
N THR A 299 6.82 16.41 -24.93
CA THR A 299 7.33 17.16 -23.77
C THR A 299 7.95 16.23 -22.74
N SER A 300 9.24 15.88 -22.88
CA SER A 300 10.00 15.23 -21.80
C SER A 300 10.61 16.28 -20.87
N THR A 301 10.65 15.97 -19.57
CA THR A 301 11.36 16.77 -18.56
C THR A 301 12.87 16.53 -18.56
N ASN A 302 13.37 15.58 -19.36
CA ASN A 302 14.78 15.21 -19.38
C ASN A 302 15.57 16.08 -20.39
N ILE A 303 16.31 17.06 -19.88
CA ILE A 303 17.20 17.94 -20.67
C ILE A 303 18.32 17.17 -21.41
N CYS A 304 18.63 15.94 -21.02
CA CYS A 304 19.66 15.11 -21.66
C CYS A 304 19.15 14.29 -22.85
N ALA A 305 17.83 14.24 -23.07
CA ALA A 305 17.21 13.61 -24.21
C ALA A 305 16.60 14.66 -25.16
N ASN A 306 16.55 14.36 -26.46
CA ASN A 306 15.74 15.14 -27.38
C ASN A 306 14.26 14.77 -27.18
N ASN A 307 13.44 15.81 -27.11
CA ASN A 307 12.01 15.76 -26.85
C ASN A 307 11.22 15.23 -28.05
N VAL A 308 11.47 13.98 -28.47
CA VAL A 308 10.75 13.32 -29.56
C VAL A 308 10.41 11.85 -29.26
N CYS A 309 9.35 11.36 -29.91
CA CYS A 309 8.82 10.01 -29.75
C CYS A 309 9.62 8.94 -30.50
N ASN A 310 9.73 7.75 -29.90
CA ASN A 310 10.35 6.57 -30.53
C ASN A 310 9.43 5.77 -31.47
N GLY A 311 8.17 6.17 -31.64
CA GLY A 311 7.17 5.39 -32.39
C GLY A 311 6.64 4.14 -31.67
N ALA A 312 6.98 3.98 -30.39
CA ALA A 312 6.60 2.87 -29.52
C ALA A 312 6.26 3.35 -28.09
N GLY A 313 5.73 4.58 -27.97
CA GLY A 313 5.18 5.11 -26.72
C GLY A 313 6.18 5.74 -25.75
N ALA A 314 7.47 5.90 -26.12
CA ALA A 314 8.46 6.55 -25.28
C ALA A 314 8.87 7.92 -25.83
N CYS A 315 8.80 8.93 -24.98
CA CYS A 315 9.34 10.26 -25.22
C CYS A 315 10.81 10.34 -24.78
N GLY A 316 11.68 10.92 -25.61
CA GLY A 316 13.12 11.06 -25.31
C GLY A 316 14.05 10.28 -26.24
N PHE A 317 13.60 9.95 -27.45
CA PHE A 317 14.34 9.07 -28.37
C PHE A 317 15.01 9.84 -29.51
N GLY A 318 16.34 9.91 -29.49
CA GLY A 318 17.17 10.47 -30.57
C GLY A 318 18.41 11.19 -30.05
N SER A 319 18.85 12.26 -30.74
CA SER A 319 20.13 12.93 -30.51
C SER A 319 20.36 13.24 -29.04
N VAL A 320 21.31 12.54 -28.42
CA VAL A 320 21.70 12.76 -27.04
C VAL A 320 22.33 14.14 -26.90
N ASN A 321 21.77 14.97 -26.03
CA ASN A 321 22.44 16.20 -25.65
C ASN A 321 23.71 15.79 -24.90
N THR A 322 24.87 16.26 -25.36
CA THR A 322 26.17 15.97 -24.73
C THR A 322 26.79 17.26 -24.23
N GLY A 323 27.32 17.23 -23.01
CA GLY A 323 28.00 18.39 -22.40
C GLY A 323 27.08 19.52 -21.91
N ILE A 324 25.76 19.38 -22.02
CA ILE A 324 24.83 20.32 -21.39
C ILE A 324 24.87 20.13 -19.87
N ALA A 325 24.97 21.22 -19.12
CA ALA A 325 24.87 21.21 -17.67
C ALA A 325 23.48 20.71 -17.24
N CYS A 326 23.46 19.77 -16.33
CA CYS A 326 22.23 19.19 -15.78
C CYS A 326 22.44 18.92 -14.28
N THR A 327 21.48 18.28 -13.62
CA THR A 327 21.72 17.71 -12.29
C THR A 327 21.14 16.31 -12.22
N ASP A 328 21.94 15.35 -11.74
CA ASP A 328 21.50 13.96 -11.55
C ASP A 328 20.86 13.74 -10.17
N GLY A 329 20.74 14.83 -9.39
CA GLY A 329 20.21 14.81 -8.03
C GLY A 329 21.12 14.12 -7.02
N ASN A 330 22.32 13.71 -7.40
CA ASN A 330 23.25 12.99 -6.55
C ASN A 330 24.28 13.97 -5.94
N ALA A 331 24.18 14.18 -4.63
CA ALA A 331 25.13 14.99 -3.87
C ALA A 331 26.57 14.43 -3.87
N CYS A 332 26.76 13.20 -4.36
CA CYS A 332 28.06 12.55 -4.52
C CYS A 332 28.71 12.71 -5.87
N THR A 333 28.07 13.46 -6.76
CA THR A 333 28.65 13.85 -8.03
C THR A 333 28.85 15.37 -8.06
N VAL A 334 29.77 15.80 -8.92
CA VAL A 334 30.00 17.21 -9.25
C VAL A 334 30.18 17.37 -10.75
N GLY A 335 29.82 18.55 -11.24
CA GLY A 335 29.96 18.89 -12.66
C GLY A 335 29.05 18.05 -13.55
N ASP A 336 27.81 17.80 -13.12
CA ASP A 336 26.90 16.92 -13.85
C ASP A 336 26.63 17.48 -15.24
N THR A 337 26.86 16.63 -16.23
CA THR A 337 26.64 16.95 -17.63
C THR A 337 25.93 15.81 -18.32
N CYS A 338 25.16 16.15 -19.35
CA CYS A 338 24.50 15.13 -20.14
C CYS A 338 25.55 14.31 -20.89
N ALA A 339 25.52 13.00 -20.69
CA ALA A 339 26.32 12.03 -21.45
C ALA A 339 25.44 10.81 -21.78
N ALA A 340 25.40 10.44 -23.06
CA ALA A 340 24.62 9.30 -23.54
C ALA A 340 23.13 9.31 -23.10
N GLY A 341 22.50 10.48 -23.02
CA GLY A 341 21.08 10.62 -22.68
C GLY A 341 20.77 10.67 -21.17
N ALA A 342 21.77 10.51 -20.32
CA ALA A 342 21.65 10.61 -18.86
C ALA A 342 22.41 11.84 -18.33
N CYS A 343 21.89 12.43 -17.26
CA CYS A 343 22.69 13.36 -16.49
C CYS A 343 23.66 12.56 -15.62
N VAL A 344 24.96 12.79 -15.80
CA VAL A 344 26.01 12.10 -15.03
C VAL A 344 27.03 13.10 -14.55
N GLY A 345 27.48 12.99 -13.31
CA GLY A 345 28.60 13.77 -12.80
C GLY A 345 29.81 12.93 -12.45
N THR A 346 30.89 13.64 -12.10
CA THR A 346 32.15 13.02 -11.66
C THR A 346 32.10 12.75 -10.16
N PRO A 347 32.67 11.62 -9.67
CA PRO A 347 32.67 11.32 -8.23
C PRO A 347 33.26 12.46 -7.40
N ARG A 348 32.50 12.92 -6.41
CA ARG A 348 32.95 13.93 -5.45
C ARG A 348 34.02 13.32 -4.55
N ASN A 349 35.13 14.04 -4.41
CA ASN A 349 36.16 13.69 -3.43
C ASN A 349 35.73 14.17 -2.03
N CYS A 350 35.57 13.23 -1.10
CA CYS A 350 35.19 13.51 0.28
C CYS A 350 36.36 13.48 1.27
N VAL A 351 37.59 13.30 0.80
CA VAL A 351 38.75 13.15 1.68
C VAL A 351 39.02 14.43 2.48
N ASP A 352 38.99 14.33 3.81
CA ASP A 352 39.26 15.45 4.72
C ASP A 352 40.69 15.46 5.29
N GLY A 353 41.47 14.42 5.00
CA GLY A 353 42.86 14.28 5.44
C GLY A 353 43.01 13.84 6.89
N ASN A 354 41.93 13.48 7.59
CA ASN A 354 41.97 12.97 8.95
C ASN A 354 41.93 11.43 8.96
N VAL A 355 43.01 10.80 9.41
CA VAL A 355 43.10 9.32 9.53
C VAL A 355 42.04 8.71 10.46
N CYS A 356 41.51 9.52 11.39
CA CYS A 356 40.51 9.11 12.36
C CYS A 356 39.06 9.24 11.91
N THR A 357 38.86 9.65 10.66
CA THR A 357 37.59 9.58 9.95
C THR A 357 37.71 8.63 8.77
N THR A 358 36.57 8.09 8.39
CA THR A 358 36.41 7.31 7.17
C THR A 358 35.53 8.12 6.25
N ASP A 359 36.14 8.56 5.14
CA ASP A 359 35.53 9.44 4.16
C ASP A 359 34.66 8.64 3.20
N LEU A 360 33.42 9.09 3.08
CA LEU A 360 32.36 8.37 2.41
C LEU A 360 31.52 9.37 1.66
N CYS A 361 31.09 8.99 0.46
CA CYS A 361 30.00 9.68 -0.19
C CYS A 361 28.74 8.82 -0.24
N THR A 362 27.65 9.37 0.26
CA THR A 362 26.38 8.67 0.42
C THR A 362 25.31 9.23 -0.51
N PRO A 363 25.03 8.53 -1.62
CA PRO A 363 24.01 8.95 -2.57
C PRO A 363 22.59 8.68 -2.04
N PRO A 364 21.56 9.31 -2.62
CA PRO A 364 21.65 10.44 -3.54
C PRO A 364 21.70 11.80 -2.82
N ALA A 365 21.23 11.91 -1.57
CA ALA A 365 21.01 13.23 -0.94
C ALA A 365 22.01 13.61 0.17
N VAL A 366 22.69 12.65 0.79
CA VAL A 366 23.50 12.93 2.00
C VAL A 366 24.85 13.55 1.65
N GLY A 367 25.47 13.12 0.54
CA GLY A 367 26.74 13.69 0.09
C GLY A 367 27.93 13.20 0.92
N CYS A 368 28.93 14.06 1.11
CA CYS A 368 30.14 13.70 1.85
C CYS A 368 29.89 13.56 3.36
N GLU A 369 30.32 12.45 3.93
CA GLU A 369 30.32 12.15 5.35
C GLU A 369 31.69 11.63 5.79
N ASN A 370 32.14 12.10 6.94
CA ASN A 370 33.41 11.70 7.53
C ASN A 370 33.10 11.05 8.87
N LEU A 371 32.94 9.72 8.86
CA LEU A 371 32.50 8.97 10.04
C LEU A 371 33.70 8.63 10.91
N ASN A 372 33.58 8.84 12.23
CA ASN A 372 34.63 8.43 13.18
C ASN A 372 34.95 6.93 13.03
N ASN A 373 36.23 6.58 13.12
CA ASN A 373 36.69 5.20 13.07
C ASN A 373 37.61 4.86 14.26
N GLY A 374 38.03 3.59 14.33
CA GLY A 374 38.95 3.07 15.34
C GLY A 374 40.30 2.61 14.77
N LEU A 375 40.77 3.20 13.67
CA LEU A 375 42.06 2.84 13.07
C LEU A 375 43.24 3.17 14.00
N ALA A 376 44.35 2.48 13.80
CA ALA A 376 45.61 2.87 14.40
C ALA A 376 46.05 4.24 13.84
N CYS A 377 46.67 5.04 14.70
CA CYS A 377 47.20 6.35 14.36
C CYS A 377 48.44 6.61 15.25
N ASP A 378 49.07 7.78 15.13
CA ASP A 378 50.17 8.21 15.99
C ASP A 378 49.83 9.60 16.55
N ASP A 379 49.78 9.74 17.88
CA ASP A 379 49.50 11.02 18.55
C ASP A 379 50.77 11.86 18.79
N LEU A 380 51.92 11.37 18.33
CA LEU A 380 53.25 11.95 18.44
C LEU A 380 53.73 12.13 19.88
N ASN A 381 53.07 11.51 20.85
CA ASN A 381 53.47 11.54 22.25
C ASN A 381 54.18 10.24 22.64
N ALA A 382 55.51 10.31 22.75
CA ALA A 382 56.33 9.16 23.12
C ALA A 382 56.07 8.60 24.53
N ALA A 383 55.32 9.31 25.39
CA ALA A 383 54.96 8.83 26.72
C ALA A 383 53.70 7.93 26.71
N THR A 384 52.93 7.94 25.63
CA THR A 384 51.73 7.12 25.45
C THR A 384 52.03 5.93 24.53
N ALA A 385 51.18 4.90 24.62
CA ALA A 385 51.27 3.73 23.75
C ALA A 385 49.89 3.31 23.23
N GLY A 386 49.88 2.52 22.16
CA GLY A 386 48.67 1.89 21.63
C GLY A 386 47.67 2.89 21.04
N ASP A 387 48.20 3.88 20.34
CA ASP A 387 47.47 4.98 19.72
C ASP A 387 46.41 4.49 18.75
N SER A 388 45.19 4.98 18.93
CA SER A 388 44.11 4.66 18.03
C SER A 388 43.08 5.77 18.00
N CYS A 389 42.41 5.85 16.86
CA CYS A 389 41.36 6.81 16.62
C CYS A 389 40.19 6.63 17.57
N SER A 390 39.72 7.76 18.08
CA SER A 390 38.65 7.87 19.04
C SER A 390 37.96 9.21 18.88
N GLY A 391 36.64 9.19 18.63
CA GLY A 391 35.87 10.43 18.50
C GLY A 391 36.45 11.40 17.47
N GLY A 392 37.05 10.87 16.39
CA GLY A 392 37.65 11.64 15.31
C GLY A 392 39.06 12.19 15.62
N LYS A 393 39.67 11.81 16.74
CA LYS A 393 41.02 12.23 17.13
C LYS A 393 41.93 11.04 17.38
N CYS A 394 43.22 11.22 17.09
CA CYS A 394 44.23 10.26 17.51
C CYS A 394 44.57 10.46 18.98
N MET A 395 44.60 9.38 19.75
CA MET A 395 45.04 9.42 21.14
C MET A 395 45.65 8.09 21.58
N GLY A 396 46.73 8.17 22.35
CA GLY A 396 47.36 7.08 23.05
C GLY A 396 46.89 6.94 24.50
N PHE A 397 47.51 6.01 25.23
CA PHE A 397 47.23 5.82 26.65
C PHE A 397 48.47 5.41 27.45
N ILE A 398 48.49 5.81 28.73
CA ILE A 398 49.40 5.27 29.74
C ILE A 398 48.72 4.20 30.61
N ARG A 399 47.39 4.21 30.67
CA ARG A 399 46.57 3.22 31.39
C ARG A 399 45.30 2.88 30.63
N ARG A 400 44.81 1.64 30.77
CA ARG A 400 43.60 1.17 30.07
C ARG A 400 42.72 0.23 30.88
N ALA A 401 41.44 0.21 30.56
CA ALA A 401 40.48 -0.81 30.95
C ALA A 401 39.77 -1.36 29.71
N ALA A 402 39.82 -2.66 29.47
CA ALA A 402 38.86 -3.31 28.59
C ALA A 402 37.52 -3.38 29.31
N LEU A 403 36.44 -2.99 28.63
CA LEU A 403 35.09 -3.08 29.20
C LEU A 403 34.43 -4.35 28.73
N THR A 404 33.65 -4.95 29.61
CA THR A 404 32.80 -6.10 29.31
C THR A 404 31.34 -5.77 29.60
N LEU A 405 30.44 -6.36 28.82
CA LEU A 405 29.01 -6.29 29.07
C LEU A 405 28.73 -6.86 30.46
N ASN A 406 28.18 -6.06 31.36
CA ASN A 406 27.85 -6.49 32.72
C ASN A 406 26.35 -6.68 32.95
N ALA A 407 25.48 -6.00 32.18
CA ALA A 407 24.02 -6.18 32.21
C ALA A 407 23.34 -5.55 30.97
N GLY A 408 22.13 -6.04 30.65
CA GLY A 408 21.28 -5.50 29.58
C GLY A 408 21.48 -6.16 28.23
N GLU A 409 20.98 -5.52 27.18
CA GLU A 409 21.02 -6.03 25.81
C GLU A 409 22.43 -5.99 25.21
N ASN A 410 22.72 -6.93 24.30
CA ASN A 410 23.94 -6.91 23.51
C ASN A 410 23.86 -5.77 22.46
N PRO A 411 24.74 -4.76 22.53
CA PRO A 411 24.69 -3.63 21.61
C PRO A 411 25.31 -3.93 20.24
N SER A 412 25.96 -5.09 20.05
CA SER A 412 26.68 -5.43 18.82
C SER A 412 25.83 -5.33 17.57
N LEU A 413 26.40 -4.74 16.52
CA LEU A 413 25.90 -4.90 15.16
C LEU A 413 26.17 -6.33 14.67
N ALA A 414 25.28 -6.88 13.83
CA ALA A 414 25.44 -8.24 13.31
C ALA A 414 26.79 -8.41 12.58
N GLY A 415 27.59 -9.41 12.99
CA GLY A 415 28.93 -9.64 12.46
C GLY A 415 30.04 -8.73 13.01
N PHE A 416 29.69 -7.70 13.79
CA PHE A 416 30.64 -6.74 14.36
C PHE A 416 30.44 -6.64 15.88
N PRO A 417 31.18 -7.44 16.67
CA PRO A 417 31.09 -7.38 18.12
C PRO A 417 31.35 -5.96 18.64
N ALA A 418 30.50 -5.51 19.55
CA ALA A 418 30.71 -4.26 20.26
C ALA A 418 31.99 -4.35 21.12
N VAL A 419 32.83 -3.34 21.03
CA VAL A 419 34.08 -3.25 21.80
C VAL A 419 34.04 -1.99 22.63
N GLY A 420 34.21 -2.15 23.95
CA GLY A 420 34.26 -1.04 24.89
C GLY A 420 35.60 -0.97 25.59
N ASP A 421 36.11 0.24 25.77
CA ASP A 421 37.35 0.48 26.50
C ASP A 421 37.38 1.87 27.15
N ALA A 422 38.14 1.99 28.24
CA ALA A 422 38.47 3.26 28.86
C ALA A 422 39.99 3.45 28.87
N ARG A 423 40.45 4.65 28.54
CA ARG A 423 41.87 5.00 28.41
C ARG A 423 42.16 6.34 29.06
N THR A 424 43.37 6.50 29.58
CA THR A 424 43.88 7.82 29.98
C THR A 424 45.33 7.98 29.57
N ASP A 425 45.67 9.19 29.11
CA ASP A 425 47.06 9.63 28.85
C ASP A 425 47.72 10.24 30.11
N GLY A 426 47.00 10.28 31.23
CA GLY A 426 47.43 10.91 32.48
C GLY A 426 46.81 12.28 32.74
N THR A 427 46.28 12.94 31.71
CA THR A 427 45.62 14.26 31.82
C THR A 427 44.19 14.24 31.27
N THR A 428 43.93 13.39 30.30
CA THR A 428 42.64 13.21 29.64
C THR A 428 42.21 11.75 29.78
N THR A 429 40.93 11.54 30.02
CA THR A 429 40.31 10.22 30.09
C THR A 429 39.24 10.09 29.02
N ARG A 430 39.26 8.97 28.31
CA ARG A 430 38.27 8.60 27.30
C ARG A 430 37.58 7.30 27.70
N VAL A 431 36.28 7.21 27.45
CA VAL A 431 35.51 5.97 27.46
C VAL A 431 34.79 5.83 26.14
N SER A 432 34.83 4.64 25.54
CA SER A 432 34.14 4.38 24.30
C SER A 432 33.46 3.04 24.29
N LEU A 433 32.41 2.97 23.47
CA LEU A 433 31.77 1.75 23.02
C LEU A 433 31.50 1.89 21.52
N ILE A 434 32.10 1.02 20.70
CA ILE A 434 32.01 1.06 19.23
C ILE A 434 31.27 -0.17 18.69
N ASN A 435 31.00 -0.19 17.38
CA ASN A 435 30.29 -1.26 16.66
C ASN A 435 28.87 -1.53 17.19
N MET A 436 28.19 -0.48 17.63
CA MET A 436 26.83 -0.58 18.13
C MET A 436 25.82 -0.62 16.97
N ASP A 437 24.77 -1.42 17.10
CA ASP A 437 23.68 -1.53 16.12
C ASP A 437 22.86 -0.23 16.07
N PRO A 438 22.87 0.50 14.94
CA PRO A 438 22.13 1.75 14.79
C PRO A 438 20.62 1.60 14.95
N ALA A 439 20.06 0.39 14.73
CA ALA A 439 18.62 0.15 14.88
C ALA A 439 18.18 0.18 16.36
N ARG A 440 19.07 -0.17 17.29
CA ARG A 440 18.81 -0.14 18.75
C ARG A 440 19.36 1.11 19.40
N TYR A 441 20.51 1.58 18.92
CA TYR A 441 21.25 2.72 19.47
C TYR A 441 21.53 3.72 18.34
N PRO A 442 20.54 4.49 17.87
CA PRO A 442 20.73 5.42 16.76
C PRO A 442 21.57 6.63 17.16
N ALA A 443 22.24 7.21 16.18
CA ALA A 443 22.93 8.49 16.34
C ALA A 443 21.97 9.58 16.87
N GLY A 444 22.45 10.42 17.78
CA GLY A 444 21.65 11.43 18.46
C GLY A 444 20.98 10.95 19.76
N CYS A 445 21.04 9.66 20.09
CA CYS A 445 20.57 9.19 21.40
C CYS A 445 21.43 9.76 22.55
N THR A 446 20.81 10.47 23.49
CA THR A 446 21.48 11.21 24.59
C THR A 446 21.48 10.52 25.95
N GLY A 447 20.86 9.34 26.07
CA GLY A 447 20.74 8.62 27.35
C GLY A 447 22.01 7.86 27.78
N VAL A 448 23.19 8.40 27.49
CA VAL A 448 24.48 7.80 27.86
C VAL A 448 25.04 8.44 29.12
N THR A 449 25.38 7.62 30.11
CA THR A 449 26.07 8.04 31.34
C THR A 449 27.37 7.28 31.52
N VAL A 450 28.44 7.98 31.88
CA VAL A 450 29.79 7.43 32.02
C VAL A 450 30.36 7.79 33.38
N LYS A 451 31.02 6.84 34.04
CA LYS A 451 31.79 7.04 35.26
C LYS A 451 33.10 6.27 35.21
N VAL A 452 34.22 6.94 35.52
CA VAL A 452 35.56 6.34 35.63
C VAL A 452 36.26 6.92 36.85
N GLY A 453 36.43 6.13 37.91
CA GLY A 453 36.95 6.64 39.18
C GLY A 453 36.15 7.85 39.67
N GLY A 454 36.82 9.01 39.79
CA GLY A 454 36.21 10.29 40.16
C GLY A 454 35.58 11.10 39.02
N ILE A 455 35.75 10.67 37.76
CA ILE A 455 35.22 11.37 36.59
C ILE A 455 33.81 10.84 36.28
N SER A 456 32.86 11.73 36.03
CA SER A 456 31.52 11.37 35.57
C SER A 456 30.98 12.36 34.55
N GLY A 457 30.17 11.89 33.61
CA GLY A 457 29.51 12.76 32.63
C GLY A 457 28.52 12.03 31.75
N THR A 458 27.98 12.74 30.76
CA THR A 458 27.06 12.22 29.76
C THR A 458 27.68 12.29 28.37
N ALA A 459 27.21 11.43 27.46
CA ALA A 459 27.61 11.44 26.06
C ALA A 459 26.40 11.24 25.15
N THR A 460 26.61 11.37 23.85
CA THR A 460 25.60 11.09 22.83
C THR A 460 26.12 9.98 21.92
N VAL A 461 25.22 9.15 21.42
CA VAL A 461 25.54 8.18 20.37
C VAL A 461 25.85 8.93 19.07
N THR A 462 26.97 8.61 18.44
CA THR A 462 27.45 9.22 17.20
C THR A 462 27.56 8.18 16.08
N PRO A 463 27.47 8.59 14.81
CA PRO A 463 27.82 7.73 13.68
C PRO A 463 29.25 7.17 13.79
N PHE A 464 29.47 5.94 13.32
CA PHE A 464 30.76 5.26 13.35
C PHE A 464 30.94 4.35 12.14
N ALA A 465 32.15 4.29 11.60
CA ALA A 465 32.50 3.35 10.54
C ALA A 465 33.16 2.10 11.13
N ALA A 466 32.46 0.96 11.04
CA ALA A 466 33.04 -0.33 11.41
C ALA A 466 34.01 -0.79 10.32
N GLN A 467 35.20 -1.23 10.73
CA GLN A 467 36.26 -1.69 9.83
C GLN A 467 35.85 -2.99 9.12
N ALA A 468 35.43 -2.86 7.87
CA ALA A 468 35.07 -3.95 6.97
C ALA A 468 35.32 -3.54 5.52
N ALA A 469 35.42 -4.53 4.63
CA ALA A 469 35.42 -4.32 3.18
C ALA A 469 34.24 -5.10 2.57
N PRO A 470 33.15 -4.44 2.12
CA PRO A 470 32.89 -2.99 2.18
C PRO A 470 32.63 -2.50 3.61
N LEU A 471 32.84 -1.20 3.84
CA LEU A 471 32.62 -0.55 5.15
C LEU A 471 31.17 -0.70 5.61
N VAL A 472 31.00 -0.92 6.91
CA VAL A 472 29.67 -1.09 7.52
C VAL A 472 29.38 0.08 8.45
N ARG A 473 28.19 0.66 8.30
CA ARG A 473 27.73 1.73 9.19
C ARG A 473 27.31 1.15 10.53
N ALA A 474 27.94 1.66 11.58
CA ALA A 474 27.59 1.39 12.95
C ALA A 474 27.40 2.71 13.70
N THR A 475 27.14 2.59 14.99
CA THR A 475 27.16 3.71 15.91
C THR A 475 28.20 3.46 16.99
N ALA A 476 28.62 4.53 17.64
CA ALA A 476 29.51 4.48 18.76
C ALA A 476 29.10 5.52 19.80
N VAL A 477 29.61 5.38 20.99
CA VAL A 477 29.67 6.45 21.96
C VAL A 477 31.13 6.72 22.27
N ASN A 478 31.53 7.98 22.23
CA ASN A 478 32.83 8.42 22.70
C ASN A 478 32.60 9.51 23.76
N PHE A 479 33.15 9.30 24.95
CA PHE A 479 33.19 10.27 26.04
C PHE A 479 34.65 10.64 26.30
N VAL A 480 34.94 11.93 26.38
CA VAL A 480 36.29 12.46 26.66
C VAL A 480 36.16 13.55 27.73
N ALA A 481 36.96 13.46 28.77
CA ALA A 481 36.98 14.44 29.86
C ALA A 481 38.41 14.61 30.41
N ASN A 482 38.73 15.82 30.86
CA ASN A 482 39.98 16.09 31.54
C ASN A 482 39.94 15.51 32.96
N GLY A 483 41.05 14.90 33.38
CA GLY A 483 41.23 14.36 34.72
C GLY A 483 42.13 13.13 34.74
N THR A 484 42.90 13.02 35.82
CA THR A 484 43.77 11.87 36.12
C THR A 484 42.93 10.72 36.69
N VAL A 485 43.15 9.50 36.19
CA VAL A 485 42.53 8.28 36.74
C VAL A 485 43.61 7.36 37.28
N ALA A 486 43.49 7.00 38.56
CA ALA A 486 44.42 6.06 39.20
C ALA A 486 44.18 4.62 38.72
N ALA A 487 45.24 3.81 38.71
CA ALA A 487 45.10 2.36 38.55
C ALA A 487 44.19 1.77 39.63
N GLY A 488 43.43 0.74 39.27
CA GLY A 488 42.40 0.15 40.13
C GLY A 488 41.06 0.87 40.11
N SER A 489 40.95 2.02 39.44
CA SER A 489 39.67 2.74 39.31
C SER A 489 38.65 1.92 38.52
N ALA A 490 37.42 1.84 39.03
CA ALA A 490 36.30 1.20 38.34
C ALA A 490 35.75 2.08 37.22
N VAL A 491 35.30 1.43 36.15
CA VAL A 491 34.56 2.02 35.03
C VAL A 491 33.12 1.50 35.05
N ASP A 492 32.14 2.39 34.98
CA ASP A 492 30.73 2.09 34.73
C ASP A 492 30.25 2.93 33.54
N PHE A 493 29.72 2.25 32.53
CA PHE A 493 29.25 2.85 31.29
C PHE A 493 27.84 2.33 30.98
N ARG A 494 26.89 3.23 30.80
CA ARG A 494 25.49 2.88 30.54
C ARG A 494 24.96 3.66 29.35
N VAL A 495 24.27 2.96 28.46
CA VAL A 495 23.51 3.55 27.35
C VAL A 495 22.04 3.19 27.51
N THR A 496 21.15 4.15 27.35
CA THR A 496 19.70 3.94 27.29
C THR A 496 19.12 4.76 26.15
N CYS A 497 18.53 4.09 25.16
CA CYS A 497 17.91 4.72 23.99
C CYS A 497 16.46 4.28 23.85
N VAL A 498 15.58 5.17 23.39
CA VAL A 498 14.19 4.82 23.05
C VAL A 498 14.04 4.91 21.54
N VAL A 499 13.72 3.79 20.89
CA VAL A 499 13.53 3.70 19.44
C VAL A 499 12.15 3.14 19.18
N ARG A 500 11.31 3.89 18.46
CA ARG A 500 9.91 3.49 18.14
C ARG A 500 9.10 3.07 19.38
N GLY A 501 9.33 3.73 20.52
CA GLY A 501 8.64 3.45 21.78
C GLY A 501 9.21 2.27 22.59
N LEU A 502 10.21 1.55 22.08
CA LEU A 502 10.92 0.50 22.82
C LEU A 502 12.20 1.05 23.45
N GLN A 503 12.42 0.74 24.73
CA GLN A 503 13.62 1.15 25.45
C GLN A 503 14.72 0.08 25.36
N HIS A 504 15.83 0.41 24.73
CA HIS A 504 17.04 -0.40 24.66
C HIS A 504 18.06 0.07 25.69
N GLN A 505 18.64 -0.86 26.45
CA GLN A 505 19.61 -0.53 27.49
C GLN A 505 20.73 -1.55 27.57
N THR A 506 21.96 -1.06 27.73
CA THR A 506 23.16 -1.87 27.97
C THR A 506 24.04 -1.21 29.02
N ARG A 507 24.75 -2.01 29.81
CA ARG A 507 25.73 -1.58 30.80
C ARG A 507 27.02 -2.36 30.64
N TRP A 508 28.14 -1.64 30.76
CA TRP A 508 29.49 -2.16 30.59
C TRP A 508 30.36 -1.69 31.75
N ALA A 509 31.29 -2.55 32.19
CA ALA A 509 32.18 -2.24 33.29
C ALA A 509 33.59 -2.79 33.06
N GLY A 510 34.55 -2.23 33.78
CA GLY A 510 35.95 -2.64 33.74
C GLY A 510 36.77 -1.97 34.84
N VAL A 511 38.08 -2.26 34.88
CA VAL A 511 39.01 -1.69 35.85
C VAL A 511 40.26 -1.21 35.14
N VAL A 512 40.65 0.04 35.40
CA VAL A 512 41.85 0.66 34.81
C VAL A 512 43.10 0.01 35.41
N ARG A 513 44.01 -0.46 34.56
CA ARG A 513 45.29 -1.04 34.95
C ARG A 513 46.44 -0.16 34.47
#